data_AF-A0A0N4X6L9-F1
#
_entry.id   AF-A0A0N4X6L9-F1
#
_cell.length_a   1.000
_cell.length_b   1.000
_cell.length_c   1.000
_cell.angle_alpha   90.00
_cell.angle_beta   90.00
_cell.angle_gamma   90.00
#
_symmetry.space_group_name_H-M   'P 1'
#
loop_
_entity.id
_entity.type
_entity.pdbx_description
1 polymer ?
#
loop_
_entity_poly.entity_id
_entity_poly.type
_entity_poly.pdbx_seq_one_letter_code
_entity_poly.pdbx_strand_id
1 'polypeptide(L)'
;MTISYNLDVSSVTTFSFLRLLFRWRGSIWKSVIHELFLWIMCYYVVFFTYRYAMNTDQMRTFEKIAAHCDKKLDYIPLTFMLGFFVTIIVDRWRNIFNNMGWIENAALTIATLFRGDTKEIILARRTIVRYLVLSQVLVFRDISLRVRRRFPNTESLVTAGKTRFLLFLVIQPSPWISRHAWCRETNERTFKNNETRG
;
A
#
# COMPACT_ATOMS: atom_id res chain seq x y z
N MET A 1 5.07 -0.34 1.41
CA MET A 1 4.26 -0.35 2.65
C MET A 1 3.32 0.84 2.55
N THR A 2 2.05 0.72 2.96
CA THR A 2 1.15 1.87 3.07
C THR A 2 1.62 2.76 4.21
N ILE A 3 1.67 4.07 4.01
CA ILE A 3 2.13 5.03 5.00
C ILE A 3 0.94 5.90 5.37
N SER A 4 0.48 5.78 6.60
CA SER A 4 -0.58 6.65 7.11
C SER A 4 0.04 7.96 7.57
N TYR A 5 -0.46 9.06 7.03
CA TYR A 5 -0.09 10.42 7.43
C TYR A 5 -1.28 11.22 7.97
N ASN A 6 -2.42 10.57 8.21
CA ASN A 6 -3.67 11.22 8.62
C ASN A 6 -3.49 12.07 9.90
N LEU A 7 -2.71 11.58 10.86
CA LEU A 7 -2.45 12.28 12.11
C LEU A 7 -1.50 13.48 11.94
N ASP A 8 -0.61 13.45 10.95
CA ASP A 8 0.29 14.58 10.65
C ASP A 8 -0.44 15.73 9.94
N VAL A 9 -1.63 15.47 9.38
CA VAL A 9 -2.45 16.42 8.60
C VAL A 9 -3.73 16.79 9.35
N SER A 10 -3.91 16.32 10.59
CA SER A 10 -5.09 16.65 11.39
C SER A 10 -5.11 18.11 11.86
N SER A 11 -3.96 18.79 11.89
CA SER A 11 -3.86 20.23 12.14
C SER A 11 -3.44 20.98 10.88
N VAL A 12 -4.25 21.98 10.50
CA VAL A 12 -4.00 22.84 9.35
C VAL A 12 -3.01 23.92 9.75
N THR A 13 -1.72 23.60 9.67
CA THR A 13 -0.63 24.59 9.77
C THR A 13 0.15 24.61 8.47
N THR A 14 0.63 25.78 8.04
CA THR A 14 1.44 25.92 6.82
C THR A 14 2.72 25.07 6.90
N PHE A 15 3.25 24.89 8.12
CA PHE A 15 4.42 24.05 8.37
C PHE A 15 4.11 22.54 8.24
N SER A 16 2.86 22.11 8.47
CA SER A 16 2.45 20.71 8.27
C SER A 16 2.71 20.26 6.83
N PHE A 17 2.40 21.10 5.83
CA PHE A 17 2.62 20.77 4.42
C PHE A 17 4.11 20.66 4.06
N LEU A 18 4.94 21.59 4.55
CA LEU A 18 6.39 21.54 4.36
C LEU A 18 7.00 20.28 4.99
N ARG A 19 6.52 19.90 6.18
CA ARG A 19 6.94 18.67 6.86
C ARG A 19 6.58 17.41 6.07
N LEU A 20 5.44 17.39 5.37
CA LEU A 20 5.07 16.28 4.49
C LEU A 20 5.97 16.21 3.25
N LEU A 21 6.30 17.37 2.65
CA LEU A 21 7.12 17.45 1.45
C LEU A 21 8.53 16.87 1.68
N PHE A 22 9.13 17.16 2.84
CA PHE A 22 10.47 16.68 3.20
C PHE A 22 10.49 15.30 3.87
N ARG A 23 9.35 14.62 4.03
CA ARG A 23 9.34 13.26 4.54
C ARG A 23 10.02 12.32 3.54
N TRP A 24 10.84 11.38 4.01
CA TRP A 24 11.56 10.44 3.12
C TRP A 24 10.78 9.14 2.84
N ARG A 25 10.09 8.59 3.83
CA ARG A 25 9.39 7.31 3.65
C ARG A 25 8.13 7.51 2.81
N GLY A 26 8.14 6.89 1.63
CA GLY A 26 7.04 6.89 0.65
C GLY A 26 6.72 8.26 0.06
N SER A 27 7.71 9.17 0.06
CA SER A 27 7.60 10.43 -0.65
C SER A 27 7.98 10.30 -2.12
N ILE A 28 7.60 11.34 -2.87
CA ILE A 28 7.94 11.51 -4.28
C ILE A 28 9.45 11.47 -4.46
N TRP A 29 10.23 12.06 -3.54
CA TRP A 29 11.69 12.05 -3.58
C TRP A 29 12.26 10.66 -3.69
N LYS A 30 11.77 9.70 -2.89
CA LYS A 30 12.26 8.32 -2.97
C LYS A 30 11.98 7.67 -4.33
N SER A 31 10.90 8.09 -5.01
CA SER A 31 10.51 7.53 -6.31
C SER A 31 11.21 8.20 -7.49
N VAL A 32 11.65 9.44 -7.36
CA VAL A 32 12.16 10.27 -8.48
C VAL A 32 13.66 10.53 -8.39
N ILE A 33 14.29 10.26 -7.24
CA ILE A 33 15.71 10.63 -7.01
C ILE A 33 16.67 10.00 -8.03
N HIS A 34 16.39 8.77 -8.49
CA HIS A 34 17.24 8.09 -9.46
C HIS A 34 17.09 8.69 -10.86
N GLU A 35 15.87 8.95 -11.30
CA GLU A 35 15.59 9.62 -12.58
C GLU A 35 16.12 11.06 -12.59
N LEU A 36 15.94 11.78 -11.48
CA LEU A 36 16.45 13.15 -11.33
C LEU A 36 17.97 13.19 -11.37
N PHE A 37 18.64 12.27 -10.66
CA PHE A 37 20.10 12.18 -10.70
C PHE A 37 20.61 11.90 -12.11
N LEU A 38 19.98 10.95 -12.83
CA LEU A 38 20.32 10.67 -14.22
C LEU A 38 20.12 11.89 -15.12
N TRP A 39 19.01 12.62 -14.97
CA TRP A 39 18.73 13.83 -15.74
C TRP A 39 19.76 14.93 -15.47
N ILE A 40 20.10 15.18 -14.21
CA ILE A 40 21.12 16.16 -13.80
C ILE A 40 22.49 15.77 -14.36
N MET A 41 22.87 14.49 -14.30
CA MET A 41 24.13 14.01 -14.87
C MET A 41 24.18 14.24 -16.38
N CYS A 42 23.13 13.87 -17.12
CA CYS A 42 23.05 14.13 -18.57
C CYS A 42 23.12 15.63 -18.89
N TYR A 43 22.41 16.47 -18.12
CA TYR A 43 22.44 17.92 -18.29
C TYR A 43 23.86 18.47 -18.12
N TYR A 44 24.57 18.06 -17.06
CA TYR A 44 25.93 18.52 -16.83
C TYR A 44 26.91 18.00 -17.89
N VAL A 45 26.75 16.78 -18.40
CA VAL A 45 27.56 16.28 -19.52
C VAL A 45 27.40 17.18 -20.75
N VAL A 46 26.17 17.55 -21.11
CA VAL A 46 25.92 18.48 -22.21
C VAL A 46 26.51 19.87 -21.91
N PHE A 47 26.33 20.37 -20.68
CA PHE A 47 26.88 21.65 -20.24
C PHE A 47 28.42 21.69 -20.35
N PHE A 48 29.12 20.67 -19.86
CA PHE A 48 30.57 20.59 -19.93
C PHE A 48 31.06 20.45 -21.38
N THR A 49 30.36 19.65 -22.21
CA THR A 49 30.69 19.49 -23.63
C THR A 49 30.55 20.83 -24.36
N TYR A 50 29.43 21.54 -24.15
CA TYR A 50 29.20 22.86 -24.72
C TYR A 50 30.28 23.86 -24.28
N ARG A 51 30.61 23.90 -22.99
CA ARG A 51 31.49 24.94 -22.44
C ARG A 51 32.97 24.74 -22.72
N TYR A 52 33.44 23.50 -22.76
CA TYR A 52 34.87 23.16 -22.79
C TYR A 52 35.32 22.38 -24.03
N ALA A 53 34.41 21.69 -24.74
CA ALA A 53 34.79 20.85 -25.88
C ALA A 53 34.40 21.42 -27.25
N MET A 54 33.39 22.30 -27.33
CA MET A 54 32.90 22.84 -28.61
C MET A 54 33.60 24.13 -29.02
N ASN A 55 33.86 24.27 -30.32
CA ASN A 55 34.34 25.51 -30.94
C ASN A 55 33.20 26.50 -31.21
N THR A 56 33.53 27.77 -31.48
CA THR A 56 32.55 28.86 -31.66
C THR A 56 31.48 28.56 -32.73
N ASP A 57 31.86 27.96 -33.86
CA ASP A 57 30.88 27.63 -34.92
C ASP A 57 29.99 26.43 -34.56
N GLN A 58 30.52 25.48 -33.80
CA GLN A 58 29.75 24.35 -33.29
C GLN A 58 28.74 24.83 -32.22
N MET A 59 29.14 25.76 -31.35
CA MET A 59 28.25 26.39 -30.37
C MET A 59 27.06 27.07 -31.04
N ARG A 60 27.29 27.90 -32.07
CA ARG A 60 26.22 28.54 -32.85
C ARG A 60 25.24 27.53 -33.46
N THR A 61 25.74 26.38 -33.90
CA THR A 61 24.90 25.32 -34.46
C THR A 61 24.08 24.64 -33.35
N PHE A 62 24.70 24.37 -32.20
CA PHE A 62 24.01 23.82 -31.02
C PHE A 62 22.91 24.73 -30.51
N GLU A 63 23.14 26.05 -30.42
CA GLU A 63 22.13 27.04 -30.01
C GLU A 63 20.90 27.01 -30.92
N LYS A 64 21.11 26.89 -32.24
CA LYS A 64 20.00 26.75 -33.20
C LYS A 64 19.20 25.47 -32.99
N ILE A 65 19.88 24.36 -32.68
CA ILE A 65 19.22 23.07 -32.38
C ILE A 65 18.44 23.18 -31.07
N ALA A 66 19.04 23.72 -30.01
CA ALA A 66 18.38 23.91 -28.71
C ALA A 66 17.13 24.78 -28.84
N ALA A 67 17.23 25.91 -29.55
CA ALA A 67 16.09 26.78 -29.83
C ALA A 67 15.01 26.09 -30.70
N HIS A 68 15.39 25.17 -31.59
CA HIS A 68 14.43 24.38 -32.34
C HIS A 68 13.69 23.37 -31.45
N CYS A 69 14.41 22.69 -30.56
CA CYS A 69 13.81 21.75 -29.60
C CYS A 69 12.84 22.45 -28.64
N ASP A 70 13.23 23.61 -28.11
CA ASP A 70 12.40 24.41 -27.18
C ASP A 70 11.04 24.77 -27.81
N LYS A 71 11.04 25.27 -29.05
CA LYS A 71 9.81 25.57 -29.81
C LYS A 71 8.91 24.36 -30.05
N LYS A 72 9.47 23.14 -30.06
CA LYS A 72 8.70 21.91 -30.28
C LYS A 72 8.12 21.35 -28.99
N LEU A 73 8.66 21.70 -27.83
CA LEU A 73 8.14 21.24 -26.53
C LEU A 73 6.76 21.82 -26.23
N ASP A 74 6.51 23.08 -26.59
CA ASP A 74 5.20 23.74 -26.38
C ASP A 74 4.04 23.11 -27.17
N TYR A 75 4.34 22.39 -28.25
CA TYR A 75 3.31 21.77 -29.09
C TYR A 75 2.58 20.61 -28.39
N ILE A 76 3.25 19.95 -27.43
CA ILE A 76 2.71 18.76 -26.78
C ILE A 76 2.17 19.17 -25.41
N PRO A 77 0.83 19.15 -25.18
CA PRO A 77 0.25 19.51 -23.89
C PRO A 77 0.42 18.35 -22.88
N LEU A 78 1.67 18.15 -22.41
CA LEU A 78 2.05 17.07 -21.50
C LEU A 78 1.27 17.14 -20.19
N THR A 79 1.03 18.34 -19.67
CA THR A 79 0.28 18.57 -18.43
C THR A 79 -1.15 18.06 -18.53
N PHE A 80 -1.83 18.35 -19.64
CA PHE A 80 -3.18 17.88 -19.91
C PHE A 80 -3.22 16.35 -19.97
N MET A 81 -2.36 15.74 -20.79
CA MET A 81 -2.30 14.27 -20.93
C MET A 81 -1.99 13.56 -19.61
N LEU A 82 -1.04 14.11 -18.82
CA LEU A 82 -0.70 13.58 -17.50
C LEU A 82 -1.90 13.65 -16.55
N GLY A 83 -2.66 14.75 -16.59
CA GLY A 83 -3.89 14.93 -15.82
C GLY A 83 -4.91 13.81 -16.07
N PHE A 84 -5.25 13.55 -17.34
CA PHE A 84 -6.17 12.44 -17.67
C PHE A 84 -5.61 11.08 -17.26
N PHE A 85 -4.34 10.84 -17.56
CA PHE A 85 -3.69 9.56 -17.25
C PHE A 85 -3.73 9.26 -15.74
N VAL A 86 -3.34 10.24 -14.92
CA VAL A 86 -3.36 10.09 -13.46
C VAL A 86 -4.79 9.91 -12.95
N THR A 87 -5.76 10.64 -13.49
CA THR A 87 -7.17 10.52 -13.09
C THR A 87 -7.70 9.12 -13.34
N ILE A 88 -7.48 8.57 -14.54
CA ILE A 88 -7.88 7.19 -14.88
C ILE A 88 -7.23 6.16 -13.95
N ILE A 89 -5.95 6.33 -13.62
CA ILE A 89 -5.24 5.43 -12.69
C ILE A 89 -5.86 5.49 -11.30
N VAL A 90 -6.12 6.69 -10.78
CA VAL A 90 -6.71 6.88 -9.46
C VAL A 90 -8.11 6.29 -9.39
N ASP A 91 -8.93 6.47 -10.43
CA ASP A 91 -10.27 5.90 -10.49
C ASP A 91 -10.24 4.37 -10.53
N ARG A 92 -9.36 3.77 -11.33
CA ARG A 92 -9.16 2.32 -11.34
C ARG A 92 -8.70 1.80 -9.99
N TRP A 93 -7.75 2.48 -9.34
CA TRP A 93 -7.29 2.11 -8.01
C TRP A 93 -8.42 2.20 -6.98
N ARG A 94 -9.22 3.26 -7.02
CA ARG A 94 -10.38 3.44 -6.15
C ARG A 94 -11.42 2.34 -6.38
N ASN A 95 -11.68 1.98 -7.63
CA ASN A 95 -12.58 0.87 -7.97
C ASN A 95 -12.07 -0.46 -7.42
N ILE A 96 -10.77 -0.75 -7.53
CA ILE A 96 -10.18 -1.97 -6.92
C ILE A 96 -10.35 -1.95 -5.40
N PHE A 97 -10.13 -0.79 -4.76
CA PHE A 97 -10.23 -0.65 -3.31
C PHE A 97 -11.68 -0.81 -2.81
N ASN A 98 -12.64 -0.19 -3.49
CA ASN A 98 -14.06 -0.26 -3.13
C ASN A 98 -14.64 -1.66 -3.32
N ASN A 99 -14.18 -2.39 -4.34
CA ASN A 99 -14.59 -3.77 -4.60
C ASN A 99 -13.81 -4.80 -3.77
N MET A 100 -12.91 -4.37 -2.88
CA MET A 100 -12.24 -5.27 -1.96
C MET A 100 -13.28 -5.85 -1.00
N GLY A 101 -13.54 -7.16 -1.09
CA GLY A 101 -14.52 -7.84 -0.24
C GLY A 101 -14.09 -7.88 1.23
N TRP A 102 -14.57 -6.93 2.02
CA TRP A 102 -14.38 -6.85 3.47
C TRP A 102 -15.30 -7.86 4.17
N ILE A 103 -14.71 -8.84 4.85
CA ILE A 103 -15.43 -9.95 5.54
C ILE A 103 -16.04 -9.52 6.89
N GLU A 104 -15.69 -8.35 7.39
CA GLU A 104 -16.16 -7.81 8.67
C GLU A 104 -17.69 -7.68 8.71
N ASN A 105 -18.28 -7.14 7.65
CA ASN A 105 -19.73 -6.97 7.55
C ASN A 105 -20.45 -8.33 7.56
N ALA A 106 -19.92 -9.31 6.82
CA ALA A 106 -20.48 -10.66 6.79
C ALA A 106 -20.36 -11.35 8.16
N ALA A 107 -19.22 -11.20 8.84
CA ALA A 107 -18.98 -11.78 10.16
C ALA A 107 -19.93 -11.20 11.22
N LEU A 108 -20.18 -9.88 11.18
CA LEU A 108 -21.15 -9.23 12.07
C LEU A 108 -22.58 -9.75 11.82
N THR A 109 -22.99 -9.89 10.56
CA THR A 109 -24.31 -10.46 10.21
C THR A 109 -24.46 -11.90 10.68
N ILE A 110 -23.41 -12.73 10.54
CA ILE A 110 -23.43 -14.12 11.05
C ILE A 110 -23.55 -14.14 12.58
N ALA A 111 -22.89 -13.22 13.27
CA ALA A 111 -22.94 -13.12 14.73
C ALA A 111 -24.35 -12.74 15.24
N THR A 112 -25.09 -11.91 14.51
CA THR A 112 -26.45 -11.48 14.89
C THR A 112 -27.53 -12.47 14.47
N LEU A 113 -27.34 -13.18 13.36
CA LEU A 113 -28.28 -14.18 12.84
C LEU A 113 -28.28 -15.47 13.69
N PHE A 114 -27.09 -15.97 14.05
CA PHE A 114 -26.93 -17.18 14.85
C PHE A 114 -26.83 -16.84 16.34
N ARG A 115 -27.98 -16.67 16.98
CA ARG A 115 -28.09 -16.40 18.42
C ARG A 115 -27.99 -17.69 19.23
N GLY A 116 -27.28 -17.64 20.37
CA GLY A 116 -27.13 -18.77 21.29
C GLY A 116 -25.71 -19.30 21.43
N ASP A 117 -25.41 -19.84 22.60
CA ASP A 117 -24.05 -20.27 22.99
C ASP A 117 -23.89 -21.78 23.11
N THR A 118 -24.80 -22.53 22.46
CA THR A 118 -24.63 -23.97 22.28
C THR A 118 -23.35 -24.25 21.48
N LYS A 119 -22.64 -25.32 21.85
CA LYS A 119 -21.38 -25.73 21.19
C LYS A 119 -21.51 -25.83 19.66
N GLU A 120 -22.64 -26.32 19.17
CA GLU A 120 -22.95 -26.47 17.75
C GLU A 120 -23.03 -25.12 17.03
N ILE A 121 -23.74 -24.14 17.60
CA ILE A 121 -23.91 -22.79 17.04
C ILE A 121 -22.56 -22.06 17.03
N ILE A 122 -21.77 -22.22 18.08
CA ILE A 122 -20.41 -21.67 18.14
C ILE A 122 -19.53 -22.28 17.05
N LEU A 123 -19.62 -23.60 16.83
CA LEU A 123 -18.87 -24.29 15.79
C LEU A 123 -19.31 -23.82 14.39
N ALA A 124 -20.62 -23.70 14.15
CA ALA A 124 -21.16 -23.21 12.89
C ALA A 124 -20.67 -21.79 12.56
N ARG A 125 -20.80 -20.83 13.49
CA ARG A 125 -20.30 -19.45 13.32
C ARG A 125 -18.82 -19.41 12.96
N ARG A 126 -17.99 -20.18 13.69
CA ARG A 126 -16.53 -20.25 13.45
C ARG A 126 -16.20 -20.87 12.10
N THR A 127 -16.91 -21.92 11.69
CA THR A 127 -16.68 -22.62 10.43
C THR A 127 -17.04 -21.75 9.23
N ILE A 128 -18.19 -21.06 9.27
CA ILE A 128 -18.60 -20.14 8.20
C ILE A 128 -17.57 -19.01 8.03
N VAL A 129 -17.17 -18.36 9.13
CA VAL A 129 -16.16 -17.28 9.07
C VAL A 129 -14.82 -17.79 8.56
N ARG A 130 -14.39 -19.00 8.94
CA ARG A 130 -13.15 -19.60 8.41
C ARG A 130 -13.20 -19.82 6.90
N TYR A 131 -14.34 -20.24 6.36
CA TYR A 131 -14.49 -20.39 4.91
C TYR A 131 -14.47 -19.04 4.18
N LEU A 132 -15.08 -17.99 4.74
CA LEU A 132 -15.02 -16.64 4.19
C LEU A 132 -13.59 -16.08 4.21
N VAL A 133 -12.85 -16.32 5.29
CA VAL A 133 -11.43 -15.93 5.39
C VAL A 133 -10.59 -16.70 4.37
N LEU A 134 -10.84 -18.00 4.21
CA LEU A 134 -10.12 -18.84 3.24
C LEU A 134 -10.34 -18.35 1.81
N SER A 135 -11.59 -18.05 1.43
CA SER A 135 -11.88 -17.53 0.08
C SER A 135 -11.19 -16.19 -0.17
N GLN A 136 -11.19 -15.28 0.82
CA GLN A 136 -10.50 -13.99 0.71
C GLN A 136 -8.98 -14.15 0.54
N VAL A 137 -8.35 -15.06 1.29
CA VAL A 137 -6.90 -15.33 1.17
C VAL A 137 -6.56 -15.90 -0.20
N LEU A 138 -7.38 -16.78 -0.75
CA LEU A 138 -7.17 -17.34 -2.09
C LEU A 138 -7.20 -16.23 -3.16
N VAL A 139 -8.21 -15.35 -3.12
CA VAL A 139 -8.31 -14.21 -4.04
C VAL A 139 -7.12 -13.26 -3.89
N PHE A 140 -6.72 -12.93 -2.65
CA PHE A 140 -5.57 -12.06 -2.41
C PHE A 140 -4.23 -12.68 -2.80
N ARG A 141 -4.11 -14.01 -2.78
CA ARG A 141 -2.92 -14.71 -3.26
C ARG A 141 -2.72 -14.51 -4.76
N ASP A 142 -3.80 -14.43 -5.53
CA ASP A 142 -3.72 -14.26 -6.99
C ASP A 142 -3.43 -12.81 -7.39
N ILE A 143 -3.95 -11.84 -6.63
CA ILE A 143 -3.80 -10.40 -6.92
C ILE A 143 -2.50 -9.82 -6.32
N SER A 144 -2.11 -10.25 -5.11
CA SER A 144 -1.01 -9.65 -4.35
C SER A 144 0.22 -10.55 -4.30
N LEU A 145 1.32 -10.08 -4.88
CA LEU A 145 2.62 -10.74 -4.81
C LEU A 145 3.10 -10.97 -3.36
N ARG A 146 2.74 -10.09 -2.42
CA ARG A 146 3.12 -10.25 -1.01
C ARG A 146 2.40 -11.45 -0.39
N VAL A 147 1.13 -11.62 -0.69
CA VAL A 147 0.33 -12.74 -0.20
C VAL A 147 0.78 -14.03 -0.88
N ARG A 148 1.06 -13.99 -2.19
CA ARG A 148 1.65 -15.13 -2.92
C ARG A 148 2.99 -15.60 -2.35
N ARG A 149 3.89 -14.67 -2.00
CA ARG A 149 5.17 -15.02 -1.35
C ARG A 149 4.98 -15.58 0.06
N ARG A 150 3.93 -15.15 0.77
CA ARG A 150 3.61 -15.65 2.12
C ARG A 150 2.96 -17.02 2.10
N PHE A 151 2.11 -17.29 1.10
CA PHE A 151 1.38 -18.54 0.92
C PHE A 151 1.61 -19.11 -0.49
N PRO A 152 2.83 -19.61 -0.79
CA PRO A 152 3.18 -20.05 -2.14
C PRO A 152 2.44 -21.32 -2.59
N ASN A 153 2.16 -22.24 -1.66
CA ASN A 153 1.52 -23.52 -1.91
C ASN A 153 0.29 -23.73 -1.01
N THR A 154 -0.61 -24.62 -1.41
CA THR A 154 -1.82 -24.97 -0.63
C THR A 154 -1.47 -25.56 0.74
N GLU A 155 -0.35 -26.27 0.86
CA GLU A 155 0.15 -26.79 2.13
C GLU A 155 0.48 -25.70 3.14
N SER A 156 1.05 -24.56 2.69
CA SER A 156 1.28 -23.42 3.57
C SER A 156 -0.02 -22.80 4.10
N LEU A 157 -1.11 -22.85 3.32
CA LEU A 157 -2.45 -22.41 3.75
C LEU A 157 -3.04 -23.37 4.80
N VAL A 158 -2.93 -24.68 4.56
CA VAL A 158 -3.40 -25.70 5.51
C VAL A 158 -2.64 -25.60 6.82
N THR A 159 -1.32 -25.44 6.75
CA THR A 159 -0.45 -25.28 7.93
C THR A 159 -0.81 -24.01 8.70
N ALA A 160 -1.04 -22.89 8.01
CA ALA A 160 -1.45 -21.64 8.64
C ALA A 160 -2.84 -21.69 9.28
N GLY A 161 -3.75 -22.54 8.78
CA GLY A 161 -5.08 -22.73 9.34
C GLY A 161 -5.16 -23.72 10.50
N LYS A 162 -4.19 -24.63 10.62
CA LYS A 162 -4.03 -25.48 11.82
C LYS A 162 -3.57 -24.65 13.02
N THR A 163 -2.65 -23.72 12.81
CA THR A 163 -2.30 -22.71 13.80
C THR A 163 -3.48 -21.73 13.92
N ARG A 164 -3.86 -21.28 15.11
CA ARG A 164 -4.93 -20.26 15.34
C ARG A 164 -4.51 -18.87 14.82
N PHE A 165 -3.89 -18.80 13.64
CA PHE A 165 -3.15 -17.67 13.11
C PHE A 165 -3.85 -17.05 11.89
N LEU A 166 -4.68 -17.82 11.17
CA LEU A 166 -5.44 -17.28 10.02
C LEU A 166 -6.37 -16.10 10.40
N LEU A 167 -6.99 -16.14 11.59
CA LEU A 167 -7.83 -15.03 12.07
C LEU A 167 -6.99 -13.78 12.38
N PHE A 168 -5.74 -13.96 12.83
CA PHE A 168 -4.84 -12.87 13.22
C PHE A 168 -4.27 -12.12 12.01
N LEU A 169 -4.13 -12.79 10.86
CA LEU A 169 -3.48 -12.23 9.67
C LEU A 169 -4.43 -11.47 8.74
N VAL A 170 -5.70 -11.85 8.68
CA VAL A 170 -6.66 -11.22 7.76
C VAL A 170 -7.31 -9.95 8.34
N ILE A 171 -7.36 -9.81 9.67
CA ILE A 171 -7.87 -8.61 10.37
C ILE A 171 -6.78 -7.53 10.55
N GLN A 172 -5.55 -7.76 10.10
CA GLN A 172 -4.46 -6.77 10.15
C GLN A 172 -4.08 -6.18 8.79
N PRO A 173 -4.99 -5.52 8.06
CA PRO A 173 -4.62 -4.41 7.19
C PRO A 173 -4.80 -3.05 7.88
N SER A 174 -5.45 -2.98 9.06
CA SER A 174 -5.74 -1.74 9.78
C SER A 174 -4.65 -1.39 10.82
N PRO A 175 -3.98 -0.23 10.71
CA PRO A 175 -3.09 0.30 11.73
C PRO A 175 -3.78 0.67 13.06
N TRP A 176 -5.11 0.57 13.14
CA TRP A 176 -5.91 1.24 14.17
C TRP A 176 -6.32 0.35 15.36
N ILE A 177 -6.16 -0.97 15.28
CA ILE A 177 -6.49 -1.85 16.40
C ILE A 177 -5.21 -2.13 17.19
N SER A 178 -5.02 -1.35 18.25
CA SER A 178 -3.91 -1.50 19.21
C SER A 178 -3.79 -2.94 19.72
N ARG A 179 -2.57 -3.49 19.64
CA ARG A 179 -2.18 -4.82 20.16
C ARG A 179 -2.56 -5.07 21.63
N HIS A 180 -2.87 -4.02 22.37
CA HIS A 180 -3.15 -4.04 23.81
C HIS A 180 -4.54 -4.58 24.19
N ALA A 181 -5.54 -4.53 23.30
CA ALA A 181 -6.88 -5.02 23.63
C ALA A 181 -6.93 -6.54 23.81
N TRP A 182 -6.13 -7.29 23.04
CA TRP A 182 -6.19 -8.75 23.02
C TRP A 182 -5.17 -9.46 23.90
N CYS A 183 -4.06 -8.79 24.27
CA CYS A 183 -3.12 -9.33 25.25
C CYS A 183 -3.77 -9.49 26.64
N ARG A 184 -4.75 -8.64 26.95
CA ARG A 184 -5.51 -8.68 28.19
C ARG A 184 -6.40 -9.93 28.30
N GLU A 185 -7.00 -10.36 27.19
CA GLU A 185 -7.93 -11.50 27.17
C GLU A 185 -7.23 -12.87 27.08
N THR A 186 -5.99 -12.89 26.56
CA THR A 186 -5.14 -14.09 26.63
C THR A 186 -4.62 -14.36 28.03
N ASN A 187 -4.30 -13.31 28.80
CA ASN A 187 -3.71 -13.48 30.13
C ASN A 187 -4.73 -13.99 31.16
N GLU A 188 -5.99 -13.56 31.07
CA GLU A 188 -7.08 -14.03 31.94
C GLU A 188 -7.44 -15.51 31.72
N ARG A 189 -7.25 -16.06 30.51
CA ARG A 189 -7.57 -17.47 30.23
C ARG A 189 -6.44 -18.42 30.58
N THR A 190 -5.18 -18.00 30.47
CA THR A 190 -4.05 -18.78 31.01
C THR A 190 -4.07 -18.84 32.54
N PHE A 191 -4.51 -17.77 33.20
CA PHE A 191 -4.65 -17.76 34.66
C PHE A 191 -5.73 -18.75 35.14
N LYS A 192 -6.92 -18.72 34.54
CA LYS A 192 -8.02 -19.66 34.88
C LYS A 192 -7.72 -21.13 34.59
N ASN A 193 -6.85 -21.42 33.62
CA ASN A 193 -6.44 -22.80 33.32
C ASN A 193 -5.36 -23.34 34.26
N ASN A 194 -4.63 -22.49 34.98
CA ASN A 194 -3.67 -22.91 36.00
C ASN A 194 -4.31 -23.12 37.36
N GLU A 195 -5.39 -22.41 37.67
CA GLU A 195 -6.11 -22.52 38.94
C GLU A 195 -7.03 -23.76 39.01
N THR A 196 -7.34 -24.37 37.86
CA THR A 196 -8.12 -25.62 37.75
C THR A 196 -7.25 -26.87 37.67
N ARG A 197 -5.93 -26.72 37.77
CA ARG A 197 -4.93 -27.80 37.74
C ARG A 197 -4.04 -27.86 38.99
N GLY A 198 -4.36 -27.09 40.02
CA GLY A 198 -3.75 -27.14 41.35
C GLY A 198 -4.67 -27.82 42.35
#